data_AF-A0A956TWS5-F1
#
_entry.id   AF-A0A956TWS5-F1
#
_cell.length_a   1.000
_cell.length_b   1.000
_cell.length_c   1.000
_cell.angle_alpha   90.00
_cell.angle_beta   90.00
_cell.angle_gamma   90.00
#
_symmetry.space_group_name_H-M   'P 1'
#
loop_
_entity.id
_entity.type
_entity.pdbx_description
1 polymer ?
#
loop_
_entity_poly.entity_id
_entity_poly.type
_entity_poly.pdbx_seq_one_letter_code
_entity_poly.pdbx_strand_id
1 'polypeptide(L)'
;RVSFARAIVGDPAIILYDEPTAGLDPIASTMMENYILKLSDELGAASVVVTHQPSTIQRCADRIILLFDQKIQWHGTVDAFYSTDNPFAHQFASASLDGPMTIAD
;
A
#
# COMPACT_ATOMS: atom_id res chain seq x y z
N ARG A 1 -15.06 8.19 4.49
CA ARG A 1 -15.76 9.22 3.67
C ARG A 1 -15.58 10.63 4.23
N VAL A 2 -16.03 10.93 5.46
CA VAL A 2 -15.82 12.27 6.08
C VAL A 2 -14.32 12.60 6.27
N SER A 3 -13.53 11.63 6.72
CA SER A 3 -12.07 11.76 6.83
C SER A 3 -11.39 12.05 5.49
N PHE A 4 -11.84 11.41 4.41
CA PHE A 4 -11.35 11.63 3.04
C PHE A 4 -11.67 13.04 2.55
N ALA A 5 -12.92 13.48 2.71
CA ALA A 5 -13.32 14.83 2.32
C ALA A 5 -12.49 15.91 3.04
N ARG A 6 -12.15 15.70 4.32
CA ARG A 6 -11.29 16.60 5.08
C ARG A 6 -9.84 16.63 4.56
N ALA A 7 -9.32 15.49 4.12
CA ALA A 7 -7.94 15.39 3.63
C ALA A 7 -7.71 16.22 2.35
N ILE A 8 -8.75 16.48 1.56
CA ILE A 8 -8.65 17.09 0.23
C ILE A 8 -9.04 18.58 0.18
N VAL A 9 -9.55 19.17 1.27
CA VAL A 9 -10.08 20.55 1.29
C VAL A 9 -9.04 21.60 0.87
N GLY A 10 -7.75 21.32 1.09
CA GLY A 10 -6.66 22.28 0.88
C GLY A 10 -5.81 22.06 -0.36
N ASP A 11 -6.25 21.24 -1.32
CA ASP A 11 -5.47 20.87 -2.52
C ASP A 11 -4.03 20.41 -2.17
N PRO A 12 -3.89 19.36 -1.34
CA PRO A 12 -2.60 18.98 -0.79
C PRO A 12 -1.69 18.39 -1.87
N ALA A 13 -0.40 18.73 -1.83
CA ALA A 13 0.59 18.09 -2.71
C ALA A 13 0.84 16.60 -2.37
N ILE A 14 0.51 16.17 -1.14
CA ILE A 14 0.72 14.80 -0.65
C ILE A 14 -0.48 14.36 0.20
N ILE A 15 -0.97 13.15 -0.01
CA ILE A 15 -2.00 12.51 0.82
C ILE A 15 -1.45 11.23 1.43
N LEU A 16 -1.65 11.07 2.75
CA LEU A 16 -1.22 9.91 3.51
C LEU A 16 -2.45 9.06 3.89
N TYR A 17 -2.38 7.77 3.59
CA TYR A 17 -3.40 6.78 3.93
C TYR A 17 -2.79 5.73 4.86
N ASP A 18 -3.34 5.60 6.05
CA ASP A 18 -2.94 4.56 7.02
C ASP A 18 -4.01 3.46 7.04
N GLU A 19 -3.67 2.31 6.46
CA GLU A 19 -4.54 1.12 6.33
C GLU A 19 -5.98 1.45 5.88
N PRO A 20 -6.17 2.09 4.71
CA PRO A 20 -7.45 2.66 4.30
C PRO A 20 -8.56 1.61 4.08
N THR A 21 -8.18 0.35 3.91
CA THR A 21 -9.06 -0.78 3.60
C THR A 21 -9.27 -1.71 4.80
N ALA A 22 -8.75 -1.38 5.98
CA ALA A 22 -8.90 -2.21 7.17
C ALA A 22 -10.36 -2.35 7.60
N GLY A 23 -10.79 -3.59 7.87
CA GLY A 23 -12.14 -3.91 8.33
C GLY A 23 -13.24 -3.75 7.28
N LEU A 24 -12.89 -3.46 6.02
CA LEU A 24 -13.82 -3.40 4.90
C LEU A 24 -13.97 -4.78 4.25
N ASP A 25 -15.18 -5.07 3.75
CA ASP A 25 -15.40 -6.21 2.86
C ASP A 25 -14.74 -5.96 1.48
N PRO A 26 -14.53 -6.99 0.65
CA PRO A 26 -13.80 -6.84 -0.61
C PRO A 26 -14.38 -5.80 -1.59
N ILE A 27 -15.72 -5.62 -1.61
CA ILE A 27 -16.36 -4.64 -2.49
C ILE A 27 -16.10 -3.23 -1.94
N ALA A 28 -16.25 -3.04 -0.63
CA ALA A 28 -15.95 -1.77 0.02
C ALA A 28 -14.46 -1.39 -0.11
N SER A 29 -13.53 -2.34 0.01
CA SER A 29 -12.10 -2.11 -0.24
C SER A 29 -11.85 -1.68 -1.69
N THR A 30 -12.49 -2.34 -2.65
CA THR A 30 -12.39 -1.99 -4.08
C THR A 30 -12.85 -0.56 -4.34
N MET A 31 -13.94 -0.15 -3.70
CA MET A 31 -14.46 1.22 -3.78
C MET A 31 -13.51 2.24 -3.15
N MET A 32 -12.86 1.89 -2.03
CA MET A 32 -11.88 2.74 -1.37
C MET A 32 -10.64 2.95 -2.24
N GLU A 33 -10.10 1.88 -2.80
CA GLU A 33 -8.98 1.89 -3.75
C GLU A 33 -9.30 2.76 -4.99
N ASN A 34 -10.53 2.69 -5.51
CA ASN A 34 -10.98 3.58 -6.59
C ASN A 34 -10.99 5.06 -6.18
N TYR A 35 -11.30 5.38 -4.92
CA TYR A 35 -11.23 6.77 -4.45
C TYR A 35 -9.79 7.27 -4.35
N ILE A 36 -8.86 6.42 -3.91
CA ILE A 36 -7.43 6.76 -3.86
C ILE A 36 -6.93 7.11 -5.27
N LEU A 37 -7.20 6.26 -6.26
CA LEU A 37 -6.81 6.49 -7.66
C LEU A 37 -7.39 7.80 -8.21
N LYS A 38 -8.70 8.01 -8.05
CA LYS A 38 -9.36 9.22 -8.54
C LYS A 38 -8.79 10.49 -7.92
N LEU A 39 -8.52 10.49 -6.62
CA LEU A 39 -7.96 11.66 -5.95
C LEU A 39 -6.54 11.95 -6.40
N SER A 40 -5.73 10.91 -6.61
CA SER A 40 -4.38 11.06 -7.17
C SER A 40 -4.42 11.72 -8.55
N ASP A 41 -5.34 11.28 -9.41
CA ASP A 41 -5.51 11.82 -10.77
C ASP A 41 -6.08 13.24 -10.77
N GLU A 42 -7.10 13.51 -9.95
CA GLU A 42 -7.82 14.81 -9.93
C GLU A 42 -6.98 15.93 -9.30
N LEU A 43 -6.22 15.64 -8.24
CA LEU A 43 -5.43 16.63 -7.50
C LEU A 43 -3.98 16.72 -7.98
N GLY A 44 -3.50 15.73 -8.76
CA GLY A 44 -2.07 15.59 -9.07
C GLY A 44 -1.21 15.40 -7.82
N ALA A 45 -1.81 15.00 -6.71
CA ALA A 45 -1.16 14.82 -5.42
C ALA A 45 -0.41 13.49 -5.37
N ALA A 46 0.74 13.46 -4.70
CA ALA A 46 1.42 12.20 -4.41
C ALA A 46 0.66 11.45 -3.31
N SER A 47 0.30 10.19 -3.58
CA SER A 47 -0.37 9.32 -2.61
C SER A 47 0.63 8.37 -1.95
N VAL A 48 0.64 8.33 -0.61
CA VAL A 48 1.41 7.35 0.17
C VAL A 48 0.43 6.49 0.96
N VAL A 49 0.44 5.19 0.69
CA VAL A 49 -0.46 4.22 1.33
C VAL A 49 0.36 3.25 2.17
N VAL A 50 0.05 3.18 3.46
CA VAL A 50 0.50 2.09 4.33
C VAL A 50 -0.54 1.00 4.27
N THR A 51 -0.14 -0.20 3.82
CA THR A 51 -1.04 -1.34 3.78
C THR A 51 -0.29 -2.67 3.77
N HIS A 52 -0.97 -3.71 4.24
CA HIS A 52 -0.58 -5.11 4.04
C HIS A 52 -1.47 -5.84 3.01
N GLN A 53 -2.46 -5.17 2.41
CA GLN A 53 -3.42 -5.82 1.51
C GLN A 53 -2.88 -5.94 0.08
N PRO A 54 -2.76 -7.16 -0.48
CA PRO A 54 -2.29 -7.35 -1.86
C PRO A 54 -3.14 -6.62 -2.91
N SER A 55 -4.46 -6.53 -2.72
CA SER A 55 -5.34 -5.82 -3.65
C SER A 55 -5.00 -4.33 -3.75
N THR A 56 -4.76 -3.68 -2.61
CA THR A 56 -4.43 -2.26 -2.56
C THR A 56 -3.06 -2.01 -3.18
N ILE A 57 -2.08 -2.88 -2.89
CA ILE A 57 -0.75 -2.83 -3.50
C ILE A 57 -0.83 -2.92 -5.02
N GLN A 58 -1.54 -3.94 -5.54
CA GLN A 58 -1.62 -4.20 -6.98
C GLN A 58 -2.42 -3.15 -7.74
N ARG A 59 -3.43 -2.53 -7.11
CA ARG A 59 -4.34 -1.60 -7.78
C ARG A 59 -3.93 -0.14 -7.66
N CYS A 60 -3.28 0.26 -6.58
CA CYS A 60 -3.07 1.67 -6.25
C CYS A 60 -1.60 2.10 -6.21
N ALA A 61 -0.64 1.18 -6.15
CA ALA A 61 0.77 1.55 -6.04
C ALA A 61 1.47 1.55 -7.40
N ASP A 62 2.30 2.57 -7.66
CA ASP A 62 3.31 2.51 -8.71
C ASP A 62 4.61 1.86 -8.20
N ARG A 63 4.90 2.10 -6.91
CA ARG A 63 6.12 1.68 -6.23
C ARG A 63 5.81 1.20 -4.82
N ILE A 64 6.60 0.23 -4.36
CA ILE A 64 6.49 -0.35 -3.02
C ILE A 64 7.79 -0.08 -2.26
N ILE A 65 7.68 0.18 -0.96
CA ILE A 65 8.76 0.15 0.00
C ILE A 65 8.36 -0.87 1.06
N LEU A 66 9.12 -1.95 1.20
CA LEU A 66 8.91 -2.98 2.22
C LEU A 66 9.76 -2.63 3.45
N LEU A 67 9.09 -2.37 4.57
CA LEU A 67 9.75 -2.14 5.85
C LEU A 67 9.61 -3.38 6.74
N PHE A 68 10.73 -3.81 7.32
CA PHE A 68 10.76 -4.84 8.36
C PHE A 68 11.98 -4.61 9.26
N ASP A 69 11.81 -4.81 10.57
CA ASP A 69 12.86 -4.56 11.58
C ASP A 69 13.53 -3.19 11.42
N GLN A 70 12.70 -2.14 11.34
CA GLN A 70 13.14 -0.73 11.24
C GLN A 70 14.01 -0.42 10.01
N LYS A 71 14.05 -1.31 9.01
CA LYS A 71 14.86 -1.18 7.79
C LYS A 71 13.99 -1.29 6.55
N ILE A 72 14.41 -0.58 5.50
CA ILE A 72 13.91 -0.82 4.15
C ILE A 72 14.58 -2.10 3.64
N GLN A 73 13.82 -3.18 3.59
CA GLN A 73 14.31 -4.47 3.09
C GLN A 73 14.25 -4.55 1.57
N TRP A 74 13.34 -3.80 0.96
CA TRP A 74 13.14 -3.78 -0.48
C TRP A 74 12.42 -2.50 -0.93
N HIS A 75 12.74 -2.01 -2.13
CA HIS A 75 11.96 -0.96 -2.80
C HIS A 75 12.04 -1.08 -4.33
N GLY A 76 10.97 -0.72 -5.04
CA GLY A 76 10.90 -0.90 -6.49
C GLY A 76 9.48 -0.72 -7.05
N THR A 77 9.27 -1.09 -8.31
CA THR A 77 7.94 -1.11 -8.94
C THR A 77 7.13 -2.31 -8.48
N VAL A 78 5.81 -2.27 -8.62
CA VAL A 78 4.94 -3.41 -8.25
C VAL A 78 5.34 -4.69 -9.01
N ASP A 79 5.63 -4.60 -10.31
CA ASP A 79 6.05 -5.76 -11.11
C ASP A 79 7.37 -6.35 -10.61
N ALA A 80 8.33 -5.50 -10.22
CA ALA A 80 9.60 -5.95 -9.66
C ALA A 80 9.41 -6.61 -8.29
N PHE A 81 8.42 -6.18 -7.50
CA PHE A 81 8.11 -6.77 -6.19
C PHE A 81 7.64 -8.22 -6.30
N TYR A 82 6.83 -8.55 -7.31
CA TYR A 82 6.32 -9.90 -7.51
C TYR A 82 7.26 -10.83 -8.29
N SER A 83 8.37 -10.31 -8.84
CA SER A 83 9.34 -11.07 -9.63
C SER A 83 10.76 -11.10 -9.03
N THR A 84 10.95 -10.50 -7.86
CA THR A 84 12.25 -10.40 -7.19
C THR A 84 12.65 -11.70 -6.47
N ASP A 85 13.95 -11.98 -6.44
CA ASP A 85 14.56 -13.02 -5.60
C ASP A 85 14.88 -12.55 -4.17
N ASN A 86 14.53 -11.31 -3.82
CA ASN A 86 14.73 -10.79 -2.46
C ASN A 86 13.88 -11.60 -1.45
N PRO A 87 14.50 -12.20 -0.42
CA PRO A 87 13.80 -13.15 0.45
C PRO A 87 12.71 -12.50 1.31
N PHE A 88 12.84 -11.22 1.69
CA PHE A 88 11.80 -10.49 2.44
C PHE A 88 10.59 -10.21 1.57
N ALA A 89 10.82 -9.68 0.36
CA ALA A 89 9.75 -9.39 -0.59
C ALA A 89 9.03 -10.67 -1.04
N HIS A 90 9.78 -11.72 -1.35
CA HIS A 90 9.21 -13.02 -1.71
C HIS A 90 8.36 -13.61 -0.57
N GLN A 91 8.87 -13.61 0.66
CA GLN A 91 8.13 -14.12 1.82
C GLN A 91 6.83 -13.34 2.04
N PHE A 92 6.89 -12.00 2.01
CA PHE A 92 5.72 -11.14 2.17
C PHE A 92 4.69 -11.36 1.04
N ALA A 93 5.14 -11.34 -0.22
CA ALA A 93 4.27 -11.46 -1.39
C ALA A 93 3.57 -12.83 -1.48
N SER A 94 4.25 -13.90 -1.06
CA SER A 94 3.71 -15.26 -1.06
C SER A 94 2.96 -15.65 0.21
N ALA A 95 2.92 -14.75 1.21
CA ALA A 95 2.44 -15.05 2.56
C ALA A 95 3.08 -16.33 3.16
N SER A 96 4.37 -16.56 2.84
CA SER A 96 5.12 -17.72 3.32
C SER A 96 5.49 -17.58 4.79
N LEU A 97 5.35 -18.67 5.55
CA LEU A 97 5.90 -18.76 6.91
C LEU A 97 7.42 -18.96 6.89
N ASP A 98 7.96 -19.51 5.81
CA ASP A 98 9.39 -19.69 5.61
C ASP A 98 10.02 -18.41 5.05
N GLY A 99 11.01 -17.87 5.75
CA GLY A 99 11.81 -16.72 5.31
C GLY A 99 12.42 -15.92 6.47
N PRO A 100 13.10 -14.81 6.16
CA PRO A 100 13.83 -14.02 7.15
C PRO A 100 12.95 -13.13 8.04
N MET A 101 11.67 -12.90 7.69
CA MET A 101 10.72 -12.20 8.54
C MET A 101 10.22 -13.13 9.64
N THR A 102 10.78 -13.00 10.83
CA THR A 102 10.27 -13.65 12.03
C THR A 102 9.25 -12.75 12.71
N ILE A 103 8.04 -13.26 12.94
CA ILE A 103 7.07 -12.57 13.80
C ILE A 103 7.61 -12.66 15.23
N ALA A 104 7.77 -11.52 15.90
CA ALA A 104 8.10 -11.52 17.31
C ALA A 104 6.90 -12.10 18.08
N ASP A 105 7.17 -13.11 18.93
CA ASP A 105 6.18 -13.70 19.83
C ASP A 105 5.55 -12.66 20.78
#